data_AF-A0A929C406-F1
#
_entry.id   AF-A0A929C406-F1
#
_cell.length_a   1.000
_cell.length_b   1.000
_cell.length_c   1.000
_cell.angle_alpha   90.00
_cell.angle_beta   90.00
_cell.angle_gamma   90.00
#
_symmetry.space_group_name_H-M   'P 1'
#
loop_
_entity.id
_entity.type
_entity.pdbx_description
1 polymer ?
#
loop_
_entity_poly.entity_id
_entity_poly.type
_entity_poly.pdbx_seq_one_letter_code
_entity_poly.pdbx_strand_id
1 'polypeptide(L)' 'MSERPKIEADFEVIRVQTMRDSAIRVTLEMPEYMILQMGMFAECQRNGIYLHGEFIAAIKKSEINNDDELKIDFDISDQ' A
#
# COMPACT_ATOMS: atom_id res chain seq x y z
N MET A 1 -15.47 9.27 20.81
CA MET A 1 -14.76 8.16 20.13
C MET A 1 -13.30 8.55 20.08
N SER A 2 -12.39 7.76 20.66
CA SER A 2 -10.96 8.06 20.59
C SER A 2 -10.46 7.75 19.19
N GLU A 3 -9.95 8.76 18.47
CA GLU A 3 -9.25 8.54 17.21
C GLU A 3 -8.08 7.58 17.46
N ARG A 4 -8.01 6.50 16.67
CA ARG A 4 -6.84 5.63 16.70
C ARG A 4 -5.70 6.36 16.00
N PRO A 5 -4.47 6.31 16.52
CA PRO A 5 -3.33 6.90 15.84
C PRO A 5 -3.20 6.28 14.44
N LYS A 6 -3.14 7.13 13.41
CA LYS A 6 -3.09 6.76 11.99
C LYS A 6 -1.78 7.26 11.39
N ILE A 7 -1.17 6.46 10.52
CA ILE A 7 -0.07 6.87 9.66
C ILE A 7 -0.65 7.05 8.26
N GLU A 8 -0.52 8.26 7.70
CA GLU A 8 -0.89 8.56 6.32
C GLU A 8 0.37 8.88 5.53
N ALA A 9 0.58 8.16 4.42
CA ALA A 9 1.72 8.31 3.54
C ALA A 9 1.37 7.80 2.13
N ASP A 10 1.90 8.47 1.13
CA ASP A 10 1.88 8.01 -0.26
C ASP A 10 3.14 7.18 -0.55
N PHE A 11 2.94 6.07 -1.25
CA PHE A 11 4.01 5.15 -1.60
C PHE A 11 4.00 4.83 -3.08
N GLU A 12 5.18 4.58 -3.64
CA GLU A 12 5.30 3.93 -4.94
C GLU A 12 5.38 2.41 -4.74
N VAL A 13 4.55 1.67 -5.48
CA VAL A 13 4.61 0.20 -5.47
C VAL A 13 5.72 -0.25 -6.41
N ILE A 14 6.81 -0.76 -5.85
CA ILE A 14 7.98 -1.23 -6.63
C ILE A 14 7.80 -2.66 -7.11
N ARG A 15 7.21 -3.51 -6.27
CA ARG A 15 7.04 -4.92 -6.59
C ARG A 15 5.89 -5.53 -5.79
N VAL A 16 5.12 -6.39 -6.46
CA VAL A 16 4.17 -7.29 -5.82
C VAL A 16 4.62 -8.73 -6.07
N GLN A 17 4.61 -9.55 -5.02
CA GLN A 17 4.97 -10.97 -5.10
C GLN A 17 3.92 -11.82 -4.39
N THR A 18 3.33 -12.76 -5.11
CA THR A 18 2.45 -13.79 -4.54
C THR A 18 3.28 -14.83 -3.79
N MET A 19 2.85 -15.18 -2.58
CA MET A 19 3.46 -16.18 -1.71
C MET A 19 2.63 -17.47 -1.74
N ARG A 20 3.18 -18.58 -1.23
CA ARG A 20 2.53 -19.91 -1.28
C ARG A 20 1.16 -19.96 -0.61
N ASP A 21 0.93 -19.13 0.40
CA ASP A 21 -0.25 -19.24 1.28
C ASP A 21 -1.31 -18.16 0.99
N SER A 22 -1.51 -17.81 -0.29
CA SER A 22 -2.38 -16.70 -0.72
C SER A 22 -2.01 -15.34 -0.11
N ALA A 23 -0.84 -15.23 0.50
CA ALA A 23 -0.30 -13.98 0.97
C ALA A 23 0.35 -13.22 -0.18
N ILE A 24 0.31 -11.89 -0.12
CA ILE A 24 1.06 -11.01 -1.01
C ILE A 24 2.16 -10.31 -0.22
N ARG A 25 3.33 -10.17 -0.83
CA ARG A 25 4.39 -9.27 -0.36
C ARG A 25 4.45 -8.08 -1.30
N VAL A 26 4.26 -6.89 -0.74
CA VAL A 26 4.38 -5.62 -1.47
C VAL A 26 5.65 -4.93 -1.01
N THR A 27 6.51 -4.55 -1.96
CA THR A 27 7.65 -3.66 -1.73
C THR A 27 7.23 -2.25 -2.09
N LEU A 28 7.25 -1.37 -1.11
CA LEU A 28 6.89 0.04 -1.25
C LEU A 28 8.13 0.91 -1.15
N GLU A 29 8.24 1.90 -2.02
CA GLU A 29 9.22 2.97 -1.91
C GLU A 29 8.55 4.20 -1.32
N MET A 30 9.22 4.78 -0.33
CA MET A 30 8.76 5.95 0.38
C MET A 30 9.64 7.13 0.02
N PRO A 31 9.08 8.29 -0.33
CA PRO A 31 9.88 9.45 -0.70
C PRO A 31 10.80 9.92 0.45
N GLU A 32 12.02 10.35 0.11
CA GLU A 32 13.05 10.75 1.10
C GLU A 32 12.61 11.87 2.06
N TYR A 33 11.65 12.70 1.64
CA TYR A 33 11.14 13.79 2.47
C TYR A 33 10.18 13.32 3.58
N MET A 34 9.70 12.07 3.55
CA MET A 34 8.75 11.54 4.53
C MET A 34 9.44 10.92 5.77
N ILE A 35 10.43 11.63 6.31
CA ILE A 35 11.28 11.15 7.42
C ILE A 35 10.45 10.80 8.67
N LEU A 36 9.40 11.57 8.94
CA LEU A 36 8.54 11.35 10.12
C LEU A 36 7.83 10.00 10.07
N GLN A 37 7.16 9.70 8.96
CA GLN A 37 6.43 8.44 8.76
C GLN A 37 7.40 7.25 8.77
N MET A 38 8.62 7.42 8.24
CA MET A 38 9.67 6.41 8.27
C MET A 38 10.05 6.07 9.71
N GLY A 39 10.19 7.10 10.55
CA GLY A 39 10.39 6.95 11.99
C GLY A 39 9.24 6.20 12.66
N MET A 40 7.99 6.53 12.32
CA MET A 40 6.81 5.85 12.86
C MET A 40 6.76 4.36 12.49
N PHE A 41 6.98 4.01 11.22
CA PHE A 41 7.04 2.61 10.78
C PHE A 41 8.20 1.84 11.44
N ALA A 42 9.36 2.47 11.57
CA ALA A 42 10.51 1.87 12.24
C ALA A 42 10.24 1.59 13.73
N GLU A 43 9.51 2.48 14.43
CA GLU A 43 9.06 2.22 15.80
C GLU A 43 8.05 1.08 15.87
N CYS A 44 7.08 1.03 14.95
CA CYS A 44 6.12 -0.08 14.90
C CYS A 44 6.82 -1.42 14.71
N GLN A 45 7.81 -1.48 13.83
CA GLN A 45 8.63 -2.69 13.62
C GLN A 45 9.41 -3.07 14.88
N ARG A 46 10.11 -2.11 15.52
CA ARG A 46 10.89 -2.35 16.74
C ARG A 46 10.05 -2.93 17.86
N ASN A 47 8.81 -2.48 17.99
CA ASN A 47 7.89 -2.89 19.05
C ASN A 47 6.99 -4.08 18.66
N GLY A 48 7.17 -4.66 17.46
CA GLY A 48 6.35 -5.78 16.99
C GLY A 48 4.86 -5.43 16.82
N ILE A 49 4.55 -4.16 16.52
CA ILE A 49 3.17 -3.69 16.38
C ILE A 49 2.64 -4.10 15.01
N TYR A 50 1.53 -4.83 15.01
CA TYR A 50 0.78 -5.11 13.79
C TYR A 50 0.04 -3.87 13.31
N LEU A 51 0.26 -3.51 12.05
CA LEU A 51 -0.45 -2.42 11.39
C LEU A 51 -1.64 -2.98 10.62
N HIS A 52 -2.80 -2.35 10.81
CA HIS A 52 -3.93 -2.50 9.92
C HIS A 52 -3.85 -1.36 8.89
N GLY A 53 -3.70 -1.72 7.62
CA GLY A 53 -3.55 -0.76 6.52
C GLY A 53 -4.75 -0.79 5.58
N GLU A 54 -5.11 0.38 5.06
CA GLU A 54 -6.02 0.55 3.93
C GLU A 54 -5.18 1.05 2.75
N PHE A 55 -5.26 0.37 1.61
CA PHE A 55 -4.53 0.75 0.40
C PHE A 55 -5.51 1.32 -0.61
N ILE A 56 -5.33 2.59 -0.95
CA ILE A 56 -6.12 3.27 -1.97
C ILE A 56 -5.26 3.38 -3.22
N ALA A 57 -5.65 2.71 -4.29
CA ALA A 57 -4.96 2.81 -5.57
C ALA A 57 -5.21 4.20 -6.18
N ALA A 58 -4.16 4.98 -6.37
CA ALA A 58 -4.21 6.24 -7.10
C ALA A 58 -3.52 6.05 -8.46
N ILE A 59 -4.27 6.23 -9.55
CA ILE A 59 -3.72 6.14 -10.92
C ILE A 59 -2.93 7.43 -11.19
N LYS A 60 -1.63 7.31 -11.49
CA LYS A 60 -0.84 8.43 -12.03
C LYS A 60 -1.41 8.77 -13.40
N LYS A 61 -1.97 9.98 -13.55
CA LYS A 61 -2.62 10.47 -14.77
C LYS A 61 -1.72 10.46 -16.02
N SER A 62 -0.40 10.33 -15.84
CA SER A 62 0.59 10.24 -16.93
C SER A 62 0.60 8.90 -17.68
N GLU A 63 -0.09 7.87 -17.19
CA GLU A 63 -0.14 6.54 -17.84
C GLU A 63 -1.50 6.21 -18.46
N ILE A 64 -2.43 7.18 -18.49
CA ILE A 64 -3.69 7.03 -19.21
C ILE A 64 -3.43 7.33 -20.69
N ASN A 65 -3.09 6.28 -21.47
CA ASN A 65 -3.42 6.31 -22.89
C ASN A 65 -4.95 6.32 -22.95
N ASN A 66 -5.53 7.38 -23.53
CA ASN A 66 -6.98 7.60 -23.58
C ASN A 66 -7.78 6.51 -24.33
N ASP A 67 -7.11 5.51 -24.90
CA ASP A 67 -7.73 4.45 -25.70
C ASP A 67 -7.75 3.08 -25.02
N ASP A 68 -7.04 2.90 -23.89
CA ASP A 68 -7.05 1.64 -23.13
C ASP A 68 -8.02 1.76 -21.95
N GLU A 69 -9.23 1.25 -22.12
CA GLU A 69 -10.14 0.99 -21.00
C GLU A 69 -9.43 0.09 -19.98
N LEU A 70 -9.06 0.67 -18.83
CA LEU A 70 -8.45 -0.05 -17.73
C LEU A 70 -9.47 -1.02 -17.14
N LYS A 71 -9.45 -2.28 -17.59
CA LYS A 71 -10.22 -3.37 -17.00
C LYS A 71 -9.51 -3.85 -15.75
N ILE A 72 -9.96 -3.37 -14.59
CA ILE A 72 -9.60 -3.98 -13.31
C ILE A 72 -10.60 -5.11 -13.07
N ASP A 73 -10.25 -6.32 -13.52
CA ASP A 73 -11.01 -7.52 -13.21
C ASP A 73 -10.74 -7.92 -11.75
N PHE A 74 -11.67 -7.57 -10.86
CA PHE A 74 -11.73 -8.17 -9.53
C PHE A 74 -12.47 -9.50 -9.64
N ASP A 75 -11.73 -10.60 -9.72
CA ASP A 75 -12.31 -11.93 -9.53
C ASP A 75 -12.63 -12.10 -8.04
N ILE A 76 -13.83 -11.67 -7.66
CA ILE A 76 -14.45 -12.08 -6.40
C ILE A 76 -15.22 -13.36 -6.74
N SER A 77 -14.50 -14.47 -6.86
CA SER A 77 -15.11 -15.77 -6.74
C SER A 77 -15.54 -15.92 -5.28
N ASP A 78 -16.80 -15.58 -5.01
CA ASP A 78 -17.49 -15.92 -3.77
C ASP A 78 -17.43 -17.44 -3.55
N GLN A 79 -16.75 -17.82 -2.46
CA GLN A 79 -16.83 -19.05 -1.65
C GLN A 79 -16.97 -20.42 -2.34
#